data_AF-A0A1I7LV11-F1
#
_entry.id   AF-A0A1I7LV11-F1
#
_cell.length_a   1.000
_cell.length_b   1.000
_cell.length_c   1.000
_cell.angle_alpha   90.00
_cell.angle_beta   90.00
_cell.angle_gamma   90.00
#
_symmetry.space_group_name_H-M   'P 1'
#
loop_
_entity.id
_entity.type
_entity.pdbx_description
1 polymer ?
#
loop_
_entity_poly.entity_id
_entity_poly.type
_entity_poly.pdbx_seq_one_letter_code
_entity_poly.pdbx_strand_id
1 'polypeptide(L)'
;HVGVGGQVIHPVLDGATARFRLPAGCGDVRLRSLASTPSGVSDSRDGRRLGVDLKRLALCDGRGVRREIGLDDARLGRGFYPVEPLASGGLHRWTDGDALLPRSLWQGDEEGHEGEVTLLVEVAKRDLLRWRAPGAGTEAGDADNAAPALHVARPAA
;
A
#
# COMPACT_ATOMS: atom_id res chain seq x y z
N HIS A 1 5.32 -1.34 -0.55
CA HIS A 1 5.88 0.01 -0.68
C HIS A 1 4.84 1.00 -0.20
N VAL A 2 5.22 2.26 -0.04
CA VAL A 2 4.26 3.34 0.08
C VAL A 2 4.37 4.30 -1.09
N GLY A 3 3.24 4.85 -1.53
CA GLY A 3 3.18 5.92 -2.54
C GLY A 3 2.90 7.26 -1.89
N VAL A 4 3.64 8.30 -2.26
CA VAL A 4 3.49 9.68 -1.75
C VAL A 4 3.62 10.65 -2.92
N GLY A 5 2.52 11.31 -3.31
CA GLY A 5 2.57 12.32 -4.38
C GLY A 5 3.23 11.84 -5.69
N GLY A 6 3.04 10.58 -6.08
CA GLY A 6 3.68 9.96 -7.26
C GLY A 6 5.05 9.29 -6.99
N GLN A 7 5.70 9.61 -5.87
CA GLN A 7 6.93 8.93 -5.45
C GLN A 7 6.63 7.57 -4.81
N VAL A 8 7.43 6.55 -5.16
CA VAL A 8 7.40 5.24 -4.52
C VAL A 8 8.53 5.12 -3.51
N ILE A 9 8.19 4.76 -2.27
CA ILE A 9 9.15 4.54 -1.17
C ILE A 9 9.09 3.07 -0.76
N HIS A 10 10.23 2.39 -0.87
CA HIS A 10 10.38 1.01 -0.41
C HIS A 10 10.75 0.97 1.08
N PRO A 11 10.29 -0.05 1.83
CA PRO A 11 10.62 -0.14 3.24
C PRO A 11 12.03 -0.69 3.43
N VAL A 12 12.66 -0.29 4.53
CA VAL A 12 13.71 -1.10 5.15
C VAL A 12 13.01 -2.17 6.00
N LEU A 13 13.32 -3.45 5.75
CA LEU A 13 12.71 -4.57 6.46
C LEU A 13 13.59 -5.01 7.64
N ASP A 14 12.94 -5.29 8.75
CA ASP A 14 13.54 -5.84 9.97
C ASP A 14 12.55 -6.82 10.60
N GLY A 15 12.79 -8.11 10.38
CA GLY A 15 11.84 -9.14 10.76
C GLY A 15 10.46 -8.93 10.13
N ALA A 16 9.43 -8.81 10.98
CA ALA A 16 8.04 -8.54 10.59
C ALA A 16 7.72 -7.04 10.44
N THR A 17 8.71 -6.17 10.63
CA THR A 17 8.54 -4.72 10.61
C THR A 17 9.06 -4.14 9.31
N ALA A 18 8.23 -3.37 8.63
CA ALA A 18 8.58 -2.53 7.50
C ALA A 18 8.68 -1.07 7.95
N ARG A 19 9.83 -0.43 7.71
CA ARG A 19 10.08 0.97 8.06
C ARG A 19 10.10 1.84 6.81
N PHE A 20 9.25 2.85 6.77
CA PHE A 20 9.18 3.81 5.67
C PHE A 20 9.55 5.19 6.17
N ARG A 21 10.54 5.81 5.53
CA ARG A 21 10.90 7.22 5.74
C ARG A 21 10.01 8.08 4.89
N LEU A 22 9.09 8.82 5.50
CA LEU A 22 8.15 9.68 4.80
C LEU A 22 8.73 11.11 4.74
N PRO A 23 8.73 11.75 3.54
CA PRO A 23 9.19 13.12 3.41
C PRO A 23 8.44 14.07 4.36
N ALA A 24 9.16 15.07 4.86
CA ALA A 24 8.58 16.17 5.62
C ALA A 24 7.39 16.78 4.86
N GLY A 25 6.30 17.05 5.57
CA GLY A 25 5.10 17.64 4.99
C GLY A 25 4.36 16.78 3.97
N CYS A 26 4.67 15.47 3.86
CA CYS A 26 3.96 14.61 2.92
C CYS A 26 2.44 14.62 3.14
N GLY A 27 1.73 14.63 2.00
CA GLY A 27 0.28 14.43 1.94
C GLY A 27 -0.08 12.98 2.20
N ASP A 28 -1.29 12.59 1.78
CA ASP A 28 -1.77 11.23 1.95
C ASP A 28 -0.81 10.18 1.39
N VAL A 29 -0.67 9.07 2.12
CA VAL A 29 0.22 7.96 1.80
C VAL A 29 -0.62 6.76 1.38
N ARG A 30 -0.22 6.07 0.30
CA ARG A 30 -0.85 4.81 -0.15
C ARG A 30 0.00 3.62 0.24
N LEU A 31 -0.46 2.79 1.18
CA LEU A 31 0.19 1.52 1.50
C LEU A 31 -0.21 0.47 0.47
N ARG A 32 0.75 0.06 -0.35
CA ARG A 32 0.51 -0.82 -1.51
C ARG A 32 1.28 -2.13 -1.42
N SER A 33 0.56 -3.20 -1.69
CA SER A 33 1.06 -4.57 -1.74
C SER A 33 0.41 -5.34 -2.90
N LEU A 34 0.99 -6.48 -3.24
CA LEU A 34 0.25 -7.54 -3.92
C LEU A 34 -0.83 -8.04 -2.96
N ALA A 35 -1.95 -8.43 -3.53
CA ALA A 35 -3.07 -8.95 -2.78
C ALA A 35 -3.58 -10.22 -3.47
N SER A 36 -4.14 -11.11 -2.67
CA SER A 36 -4.70 -12.38 -3.11
C SER A 36 -6.09 -12.57 -2.53
N THR A 37 -6.92 -13.31 -3.22
CA THR A 37 -8.25 -13.68 -2.71
C THR A 37 -8.16 -15.12 -2.20
N PRO A 38 -8.32 -15.39 -0.89
CA PRO A 38 -8.12 -16.74 -0.34
C PRO A 38 -8.95 -17.83 -1.02
N SER A 39 -10.22 -17.53 -1.35
CA SER A 39 -11.10 -18.45 -2.10
C SER A 39 -10.67 -18.73 -3.54
N GLY A 40 -9.77 -17.93 -4.11
CA GLY A 40 -9.19 -18.18 -5.44
C GLY A 40 -7.98 -19.11 -5.42
N VAL A 41 -7.44 -19.44 -4.24
CA VAL A 41 -6.17 -20.20 -4.09
C VAL A 41 -6.25 -21.32 -3.04
N SER A 42 -7.38 -21.49 -2.37
CA SER A 42 -7.60 -22.48 -1.30
C SER A 42 -9.11 -22.78 -1.14
N ASP A 43 -9.46 -23.76 -0.31
CA ASP A 43 -10.85 -24.09 0.06
C ASP A 43 -11.51 -23.06 1.00
N SER A 44 -10.85 -21.93 1.24
CA SER A 44 -11.42 -20.84 2.02
C SER A 44 -12.66 -20.25 1.33
N ARG A 45 -13.68 -19.90 2.11
CA ARG A 45 -14.84 -19.14 1.62
C ARG A 45 -14.62 -17.62 1.64
N ASP A 46 -13.46 -17.17 2.10
CA ASP A 46 -13.14 -15.75 2.16
C ASP A 46 -12.89 -15.20 0.73
N GLY A 47 -13.85 -14.41 0.26
CA GLY A 47 -13.84 -13.74 -1.05
C GLY A 47 -13.11 -12.40 -1.07
N ARG A 48 -12.58 -11.95 0.08
CA ARG A 48 -11.91 -10.65 0.16
C ARG A 48 -10.59 -10.68 -0.58
N ARG A 49 -10.28 -9.57 -1.26
CA ARG A 49 -8.93 -9.32 -1.78
C ARG A 49 -8.06 -8.86 -0.61
N LEU A 50 -7.15 -9.70 -0.12
CA LEU A 50 -6.33 -9.45 1.06
C LEU A 50 -4.89 -9.08 0.66
N GLY A 51 -4.44 -7.90 1.12
CA GLY A 51 -3.08 -7.38 0.98
C GLY A 51 -2.23 -7.68 2.22
N VAL A 52 -1.82 -6.63 2.93
CA VAL A 52 -1.02 -6.73 4.17
C VAL A 52 -1.92 -7.04 5.38
N ASP A 53 -1.47 -7.98 6.22
CA ASP A 53 -2.03 -8.31 7.54
C ASP A 53 -1.41 -7.42 8.64
N LEU A 54 -2.04 -6.29 8.97
CA LEU A 54 -1.47 -5.33 9.92
C LEU A 54 -1.65 -5.78 11.35
N LYS A 55 -0.55 -5.84 12.10
CA LYS A 55 -0.54 -6.10 13.55
C LYS A 55 -0.27 -4.84 14.36
N ARG A 56 0.53 -3.92 13.81
CA ARG A 56 0.86 -2.65 14.47
C ARG A 56 1.14 -1.56 13.44
N LEU A 57 0.67 -0.36 13.74
CA LEU A 57 0.98 0.85 12.99
C LEU A 57 1.51 1.90 13.97
N ALA A 58 2.66 2.47 13.69
CA ALA A 58 3.25 3.47 14.57
C ALA A 58 4.06 4.51 13.80
N LEU A 59 4.20 5.69 14.39
CA LEU A 59 5.06 6.75 13.93
C LEU A 59 6.27 6.83 14.87
N CYS A 60 7.45 6.84 14.27
CA CYS A 60 8.71 7.08 14.96
C CYS A 60 9.30 8.43 14.55
N ASP A 61 10.02 9.01 15.49
CA ASP A 61 11.01 10.05 15.22
C ASP A 61 12.42 9.48 15.45
N GLY A 62 13.45 10.33 15.31
CA GLY A 62 14.84 9.94 15.53
C GLY A 62 15.17 9.43 16.95
N ARG A 63 14.22 9.43 17.90
CA ARG A 63 14.38 8.98 19.28
C ARG A 63 13.59 7.71 19.61
N GLY A 64 12.71 7.24 18.73
CA GLY A 64 11.93 6.02 18.93
C GLY A 64 10.47 6.15 18.51
N VAL A 65 9.62 5.25 19.02
CA VAL A 65 8.16 5.32 18.76
C VAL A 65 7.58 6.53 19.47
N ARG A 66 7.07 7.47 18.69
CA ARG A 66 6.41 8.68 19.18
C ARG A 66 4.93 8.43 19.43
N ARG A 67 4.27 7.72 18.52
CA ARG A 67 2.81 7.52 18.55
C ARG A 67 2.45 6.17 17.95
N GLU A 68 1.58 5.44 18.63
CA GLU A 68 0.86 4.31 18.04
C GLU A 68 -0.44 4.79 17.40
N ILE A 69 -0.75 4.22 16.24
CA ILE A 69 -2.03 4.41 15.56
C ILE A 69 -2.84 3.15 15.81
N GLY A 70 -3.96 3.28 16.52
CA GLY A 70 -4.86 2.17 16.79
C GLY A 70 -5.33 1.52 15.49
N LEU A 71 -5.41 0.19 15.46
CA LEU A 71 -5.90 -0.52 14.27
C LEU A 71 -7.36 -0.18 13.98
N ASP A 72 -8.11 0.27 14.98
CA ASP A 72 -9.49 0.75 14.93
C ASP A 72 -9.62 2.26 14.73
N ASP A 73 -8.52 2.99 14.52
CA ASP A 73 -8.55 4.44 14.28
C ASP A 73 -9.50 4.76 13.12
N ALA A 74 -10.48 5.64 13.39
CA ALA A 74 -11.56 5.96 12.46
C ALA A 74 -11.07 6.53 11.12
N ARG A 75 -9.84 7.07 11.08
CA ARG A 75 -9.22 7.58 9.86
C ARG A 75 -8.73 6.47 8.93
N LEU A 76 -8.55 5.25 9.44
CA LEU A 76 -8.20 4.05 8.68
C LEU A 76 -9.45 3.46 8.02
N GLY A 77 -9.96 4.14 7.01
CA GLY A 77 -11.15 3.72 6.25
C GLY A 77 -10.79 3.01 4.94
N ARG A 78 -10.46 3.80 3.92
CA ARG A 78 -10.30 3.32 2.55
C ARG A 78 -9.18 2.28 2.43
N GLY A 79 -9.55 1.08 1.99
CA GLY A 79 -8.66 -0.04 1.75
C GLY A 79 -8.29 -0.85 3.01
N PHE A 80 -9.00 -0.66 4.11
CA PHE A 80 -8.90 -1.48 5.32
C PHE A 80 -10.20 -2.26 5.56
N TYR A 81 -10.08 -3.56 5.83
CA TYR A 81 -11.19 -4.38 6.31
C TYR A 81 -11.44 -4.16 7.81
N PRO A 82 -12.52 -4.68 8.40
CA PRO A 82 -12.73 -4.61 9.85
C PRO A 82 -11.55 -5.19 10.66
N VAL A 83 -11.39 -4.71 11.89
CA VAL A 83 -10.44 -5.30 12.85
C VAL A 83 -10.93 -6.69 13.23
N GLU A 84 -9.99 -7.63 13.31
CA GLU A 84 -10.24 -9.04 13.61
C GLU A 84 -9.35 -9.50 14.79
N PRO A 85 -9.78 -10.51 15.55
CA PRO A 85 -8.91 -11.15 16.52
C PRO A 85 -7.85 -12.01 15.82
N LEU A 86 -6.60 -11.91 16.28
CA LEU A 86 -5.53 -12.75 15.79
C LEU A 86 -5.52 -14.08 16.57
N ALA A 87 -5.35 -15.21 15.87
CA ALA A 87 -5.36 -16.54 16.48
C ALA A 87 -4.28 -16.73 17.57
N SER A 88 -3.14 -16.05 17.44
CA SER A 88 -2.07 -16.03 18.44
C SER A 88 -2.32 -15.06 19.61
N GLY A 89 -3.50 -14.45 19.68
CA GLY A 89 -3.83 -13.37 20.61
C GLY A 89 -3.56 -11.98 20.04
N GLY A 90 -4.35 -11.00 20.50
CA GLY A 90 -4.32 -9.62 20.04
C GLY A 90 -5.26 -9.34 18.86
N LEU A 91 -5.09 -8.18 18.23
CA LEU A 91 -5.89 -7.71 17.11
C LEU A 91 -5.03 -7.58 15.86
N HIS A 92 -5.64 -7.77 14.70
CA HIS A 92 -5.04 -7.47 13.42
C HIS A 92 -6.06 -6.84 12.46
N ARG A 93 -5.57 -6.32 11.34
CA ARG A 93 -6.42 -5.69 10.33
C ARG A 93 -5.86 -5.90 8.93
N TRP A 94 -6.65 -6.51 8.07
CA TRP A 94 -6.27 -6.68 6.68
C TRP A 94 -6.45 -5.39 5.89
N THR A 95 -5.52 -5.13 4.98
CA THR A 95 -5.71 -4.18 3.88
C THR A 95 -6.22 -4.89 2.64
N ASP A 96 -6.80 -4.15 1.69
CA ASP A 96 -7.24 -4.69 0.41
C ASP A 96 -6.14 -4.78 -0.65
N GLY A 97 -4.93 -4.32 -0.32
CA GLY A 97 -3.78 -4.19 -1.21
C GLY A 97 -3.44 -2.76 -1.64
N ASP A 98 -4.32 -1.78 -1.40
CA ASP A 98 -4.08 -0.35 -1.68
C ASP A 98 -4.81 0.54 -0.66
N ALA A 99 -4.28 0.57 0.55
CA ALA A 99 -4.83 1.28 1.70
C ALA A 99 -4.41 2.76 1.75
N LEU A 100 -5.36 3.64 2.08
CA LEU A 100 -5.12 5.07 2.26
C LEU A 100 -4.77 5.37 3.72
N LEU A 101 -3.56 5.88 3.95
CA LEU A 101 -3.15 6.48 5.21
C LEU A 101 -3.28 8.00 5.05
N PRO A 102 -4.30 8.65 5.65
CA PRO A 102 -4.50 10.08 5.48
C PRO A 102 -3.42 10.89 6.21
N ARG A 103 -3.05 12.04 5.65
CA ARG A 103 -2.08 13.00 6.21
C ARG A 103 -2.34 13.34 7.68
N SER A 104 -3.60 13.38 8.08
CA SER A 104 -4.02 13.66 9.45
C SER A 104 -3.46 12.68 10.49
N LEU A 105 -2.99 11.49 10.09
CA LEU A 105 -2.34 10.53 10.98
C LEU A 105 -1.04 11.07 11.59
N TRP A 106 -0.25 11.86 10.84
CA TRP A 106 1.07 12.35 11.27
C TRP A 106 1.18 13.87 11.39
N GLN A 107 0.13 14.64 11.08
CA GLN A 107 0.21 16.09 11.28
C GLN A 107 0.07 16.55 12.73
N GLY A 108 -0.67 15.83 13.57
CA GLY A 108 -0.88 16.20 14.96
C GLY A 108 -1.68 17.51 15.13
N ASP A 109 -2.45 17.58 16.20
CA ASP A 109 -3.34 18.71 16.54
C ASP A 109 -2.62 19.86 17.25
N GLU A 110 -1.31 19.73 17.50
CA GLU A 110 -0.44 20.80 18.02
C GLU A 110 0.74 21.01 17.07
N GLU A 111 0.80 22.23 16.54
CA GLU A 111 1.87 22.87 15.76
C GLU A 111 2.86 21.93 15.06
N GLY A 112 2.48 21.56 13.84
CA GLY A 112 3.38 21.44 12.70
C GLY A 112 4.64 20.60 12.94
N HIS A 113 4.52 19.28 12.86
CA HIS A 113 5.71 18.45 12.62
C HIS A 113 6.23 18.72 11.20
N GLU A 114 7.17 19.67 11.08
CA GLU A 114 7.86 20.01 9.82
C GLU A 114 8.99 19.01 9.48
N GLY A 115 9.21 18.00 10.32
CA GLY A 115 10.28 17.02 10.15
C GLY A 115 9.88 15.77 9.37
N GLU A 116 10.89 15.01 8.96
CA GLU A 116 10.72 13.63 8.48
C GLU A 116 10.03 12.78 9.57
N VAL A 117 9.16 11.86 9.15
CA VAL A 117 8.53 10.88 10.04
C VAL A 117 8.79 9.48 9.52
N THR A 118 9.12 8.55 10.41
CA THR A 118 9.24 7.14 10.05
C THR A 118 7.94 6.41 10.37
N LEU A 119 7.27 5.88 9.35
CA LEU A 119 6.13 4.99 9.51
C LEU A 119 6.62 3.56 9.73
N LEU A 120 6.21 2.96 10.85
CA LEU A 120 6.39 1.54 11.14
C LEU A 120 5.11 0.78 10.83
N VAL A 121 5.26 -0.29 10.05
CA VAL A 121 4.21 -1.25 9.75
C VAL A 121 4.70 -2.62 10.22
N GLU A 122 4.12 -3.14 11.30
CA GLU A 122 4.34 -4.53 11.73
C GLU A 122 3.23 -5.42 11.18
N VAL A 123 3.60 -6.59 10.65
CA VAL A 123 2.64 -7.54 10.11
C VAL A 123 2.47 -8.78 10.98
N ALA A 124 1.26 -9.33 11.01
CA ALA A 124 0.99 -10.59 11.70
C ALA A 124 1.50 -11.80 10.91
N LYS A 125 1.39 -11.75 9.57
CA LYS A 125 1.76 -12.86 8.66
C LYS A 125 2.81 -12.41 7.64
N ARG A 126 4.08 -12.74 7.91
CA ARG A 126 5.22 -12.32 7.09
C ARG A 126 5.21 -12.92 5.68
N ASP A 127 4.74 -14.15 5.53
CA ASP A 127 4.78 -14.88 4.24
C ASP A 127 3.86 -14.25 3.18
N LEU A 128 2.98 -13.34 3.60
CA LEU A 128 2.05 -12.60 2.74
C LEU A 128 2.57 -11.20 2.41
N LEU A 129 3.76 -10.81 2.89
CA LEU A 129 4.45 -9.59 2.47
C LEU A 129 4.96 -9.73 1.03
N ARG A 130 4.10 -9.42 0.07
CA ARG A 130 4.49 -9.30 -1.33
C ARG A 130 4.34 -7.84 -1.73
N TRP A 131 5.43 -7.08 -1.69
CA TRP A 131 5.40 -5.69 -2.14
C TRP A 131 5.36 -5.63 -3.66
N ARG A 132 4.56 -4.72 -4.22
CA ARG A 132 4.68 -4.39 -5.66
C ARG A 132 6.00 -3.65 -5.87
N ALA A 133 6.85 -4.11 -6.80
CA ALA A 133 7.85 -3.24 -7.42
C ALA A 133 7.09 -2.21 -8.29
N PRO A 134 7.64 -1.00 -8.56
CA PRO A 134 7.05 -0.16 -9.60
C PRO A 134 6.96 -0.98 -10.89
N GLY A 135 5.76 -1.06 -11.48
CA GLY A 135 5.69 -1.40 -12.89
C GLY A 135 6.39 -0.28 -13.63
N ALA A 136 7.35 -0.60 -14.50
CA ALA A 136 7.77 0.34 -15.52
C ALA A 136 6.49 0.90 -16.15
N GLY A 137 6.32 2.22 -16.08
CA GLY A 137 5.07 2.88 -16.40
C GLY A 137 4.54 2.40 -17.74
N THR A 138 3.33 1.85 -17.76
CA THR A 138 2.52 1.90 -18.98
C THR A 138 1.80 3.23 -18.93
N GLU A 139 2.52 4.29 -19.28
CA GLU A 139 1.90 5.44 -19.91
C GLU A 139 1.49 4.97 -21.31
N ALA A 140 0.26 4.46 -21.42
CA ALA A 140 -0.41 4.31 -22.71
C ALA A 140 -1.34 5.52 -22.85
N GLY A 141 -0.72 6.67 -23.11
CA GLY A 141 -1.35 7.80 -23.75
C GLY A 141 -0.58 8.06 -25.04
N ASP A 142 -1.02 7.45 -26.14
CA ASP A 142 -0.93 8.08 -27.45
C ASP A 142 -2.04 7.49 -28.31
N ALA A 143 -3.08 8.30 -28.49
CA ALA A 143 -3.98 8.16 -29.61
C ALA A 143 -3.23 8.67 -30.85
N ASP A 144 -3.58 8.08 -32.00
CA ASP A 144 -3.23 8.49 -33.36
C ASP A 144 -1.98 7.85 -33.96
N ASN A 145 -2.17 6.79 -34.77
CA ASN A 145 -1.69 6.81 -36.16
C ASN A 145 -2.27 5.65 -37.00
N ALA A 146 -2.96 6.06 -38.07
CA ALA A 146 -3.11 5.42 -39.39
C ALA A 146 -3.33 3.91 -39.53
N ALA A 147 -4.52 3.58 -40.03
CA ALA A 147 -4.78 2.37 -40.80
C ALA A 147 -3.91 2.33 -42.07
N PRO A 148 -3.31 1.18 -42.44
CA PRO A 148 -2.81 0.99 -43.80
C PRO A 148 -3.92 0.43 -44.68
N ALA A 149 -4.28 1.20 -45.71
CA ALA A 149 -5.06 0.72 -46.84
C ALA A 149 -4.26 -0.35 -47.60
N LEU A 150 -4.82 -1.56 -47.69
CA LEU A 150 -4.31 -2.63 -48.57
C LEU A 150 -4.63 -2.29 -50.03
N HIS A 151 -3.65 -1.76 -50.74
CA HIS A 151 -3.64 -1.73 -52.21
C HIS A 151 -3.09 -3.07 -52.73
N VAL A 152 -3.96 -3.93 -53.26
CA VAL A 152 -3.54 -5.05 -54.11
C VAL A 152 -3.68 -4.62 -55.56
N ALA A 153 -2.54 -4.38 -56.22
CA ALA A 153 -2.45 -4.24 -57.66
C ALA A 153 -2.22 -5.64 -58.28
N ARG A 154 -3.09 -6.04 -59.22
CA ARG A 154 -2.76 -7.06 -60.21
C ARG A 154 -1.96 -6.42 -61.33
N PRO A 155 -1.09 -7.20 -61.99
CA PRO A 155 -1.20 -7.25 -63.44
C PRO A 155 -1.25 -8.68 -63.97
N ALA A 156 -1.92 -8.79 -65.11
CA ALA A 156 -1.94 -9.95 -65.98
C ALA A 156 -0.80 -9.83 -67.01
N ALA A 157 -0.18 -10.96 -67.33
CA ALA A 157 0.31 -11.34 -68.65
C ALA A 157 0.45 -12.86 -68.67
#